data_AF-A0A7C7NC74-F1
#
_entry.id   AF-A0A7C7NC74-F1
#
_cell.length_a   1.000
_cell.length_b   1.000
_cell.length_c   1.000
_cell.angle_alpha   90.00
_cell.angle_beta   90.00
_cell.angle_gamma   90.00
#
_symmetry.space_group_name_H-M   'P 1'
#
loop_
_entity.id
_entity.type
_entity.pdbx_description
1 polymer ?
#
loop_
_entity_poly.entity_id
_entity_poly.type
_entity_poly.pdbx_seq_one_letter_code
_entity_poly.pdbx_strand_id
1 'polypeptide(L)'
;MAEKKLEGAGLRGQVAGHTALSTVGKAGKGLTYRGYAIEELAEKATFEEVAYMLLYGHLPNQSEYDNYSDKLKSYRKLPDELKEVLQRIPKSTHPMDVMRTGCSMLGNLKPEGDFSNQNETADRILAAMPSIITYWYRYSHEGENIETETDHPTMGGQFLSLLTGKEPSEEHARFLD
;
A
#
# COMPACT_ATOMS: atom_id res chain seq x y z
N MET A 1 -39.60 -29.58 11.18
CA MET A 1 -38.67 -28.94 12.13
C MET A 1 -38.15 -27.68 11.47
N ALA A 2 -38.26 -26.52 12.11
CA ALA A 2 -37.75 -25.27 11.54
C ALA A 2 -36.22 -25.24 11.69
N GLU A 3 -35.49 -24.98 10.60
CA GLU A 3 -34.04 -24.77 10.65
C GLU A 3 -33.71 -23.62 11.60
N LYS A 4 -32.87 -23.89 12.59
CA LYS A 4 -32.37 -22.88 13.52
C LYS A 4 -31.45 -21.93 12.73
N LYS A 5 -31.92 -20.71 12.48
CA LYS A 5 -31.17 -19.67 11.75
C LYS A 5 -29.86 -19.40 12.50
N LEU A 6 -28.72 -19.56 11.82
CA LEU A 6 -27.39 -19.30 12.40
C LEU A 6 -27.29 -17.83 12.80
N GLU A 7 -27.35 -17.55 14.10
CA GLU A 7 -27.28 -16.20 14.67
C GLU A 7 -25.90 -15.52 14.49
N GLY A 8 -24.89 -16.27 14.01
CA GLY A 8 -23.51 -15.80 13.81
C GLY A 8 -23.03 -15.78 12.35
N ALA A 9 -23.93 -15.74 11.36
CA ALA A 9 -23.53 -15.66 9.96
C ALA A 9 -22.58 -14.46 9.71
N GLY A 10 -21.45 -14.70 9.06
CA GLY A 10 -20.43 -13.68 8.80
C GLY A 10 -19.61 -13.23 10.02
N LEU A 11 -19.54 -14.02 11.10
CA LEU A 11 -18.82 -13.70 12.35
C LEU A 11 -19.32 -12.44 13.07
N ARG A 12 -20.58 -12.04 12.84
CA ARG A 12 -21.15 -10.82 13.42
C ARG A 12 -21.15 -10.89 14.96
N GLY A 13 -20.47 -9.93 15.60
CA GLY A 13 -20.37 -9.84 17.06
C GLY A 13 -19.45 -10.87 17.71
N GLN A 14 -18.75 -11.70 16.92
CA GLN A 14 -17.80 -12.70 17.42
C GLN A 14 -16.39 -12.13 17.43
N VAL A 15 -15.72 -12.18 18.58
CA VAL A 15 -14.34 -11.71 18.71
C VAL A 15 -13.39 -12.75 18.12
N ALA A 16 -12.77 -12.43 16.98
CA ALA A 16 -11.81 -13.31 16.29
C ALA A 16 -10.35 -13.16 16.76
N GLY A 17 -10.04 -12.09 17.49
CA GLY A 17 -8.68 -11.79 17.94
C GLY A 17 -8.61 -10.48 18.71
N HIS A 18 -7.40 -10.06 19.04
CA HIS A 18 -7.12 -8.79 19.73
C HIS A 18 -6.18 -7.95 18.86
N THR A 19 -6.35 -6.63 18.89
CA THR A 19 -5.55 -5.71 18.09
C THR A 19 -5.21 -4.46 18.86
N ALA A 20 -4.01 -3.94 18.63
CA ALA A 20 -3.56 -2.62 19.06
C ALA A 20 -3.47 -1.62 17.88
N LEU A 21 -3.88 -2.03 16.66
CA LEU A 21 -3.72 -1.23 15.45
C LEU A 21 -4.74 -0.11 15.35
N SER A 22 -6.02 -0.40 15.60
CA SER A 22 -7.07 0.59 15.40
C SER A 22 -8.30 0.37 16.29
N THR A 23 -9.10 1.42 16.45
CA THR A 23 -10.44 1.33 17.02
C THR A 23 -11.45 2.07 16.14
N VAL A 24 -12.68 1.55 16.05
CA VAL A 24 -13.77 2.14 15.27
C VAL A 24 -14.94 2.42 16.21
N GLY A 25 -15.46 3.65 16.18
CA GLY A 25 -16.66 4.05 16.94
C GLY A 25 -16.51 4.03 18.46
N LYS A 26 -15.28 4.12 18.99
CA LYS A 26 -15.01 4.12 20.42
C LYS A 26 -14.69 5.52 20.93
N ALA A 27 -15.12 5.82 22.17
CA ALA A 27 -14.73 7.02 22.92
C ALA A 27 -14.97 8.37 22.19
N GLY A 28 -16.04 8.47 21.39
CA GLY A 28 -16.40 9.71 20.68
C GLY A 28 -15.53 10.03 19.46
N LYS A 29 -14.55 9.18 19.12
CA LYS A 29 -13.78 9.28 17.87
C LYS A 29 -14.31 8.27 16.85
N GLY A 30 -14.37 8.69 15.58
CA GLY A 30 -14.84 7.83 14.48
C GLY A 30 -13.89 6.65 14.24
N LEU A 31 -12.62 6.96 14.00
CA LEU A 31 -11.56 5.99 13.74
C LEU A 31 -10.25 6.47 14.39
N THR A 32 -9.51 5.55 15.00
CA THR A 32 -8.15 5.82 15.48
C THR A 32 -7.16 4.78 14.99
N TYR A 33 -5.92 5.21 14.70
CA TYR A 33 -4.77 4.34 14.45
C TYR A 33 -3.77 4.49 15.59
N ARG A 34 -3.50 3.38 16.29
CA ARG A 34 -2.67 3.33 17.51
C ARG A 34 -2.99 4.43 18.54
N GLY A 35 -4.26 4.83 18.62
CA GLY A 35 -4.75 5.87 19.54
C GLY A 35 -4.85 7.29 18.96
N TYR A 36 -4.20 7.56 17.83
CA TYR A 36 -4.28 8.85 17.12
C TYR A 36 -5.56 8.92 16.30
N ALA A 37 -6.22 10.09 16.29
CA ALA A 37 -7.39 10.33 15.46
C ALA A 37 -6.98 10.35 13.98
N ILE A 38 -7.76 9.72 13.10
CA ILE A 38 -7.41 9.69 11.66
C ILE A 38 -7.40 11.10 11.05
N GLU A 39 -8.25 11.99 11.55
CA GLU A 39 -8.34 13.38 11.11
C GLU A 39 -7.05 14.14 11.43
N GLU A 40 -6.44 13.87 12.59
CA GLU A 40 -5.16 14.47 12.98
C GLU A 40 -3.99 13.91 12.16
N LEU A 41 -3.99 12.60 11.89
CA LEU A 41 -2.97 11.98 11.05
C LEU A 41 -3.06 12.52 9.61
N ALA A 42 -4.25 12.57 9.03
CA ALA A 42 -4.45 13.09 7.68
C ALA A 42 -4.07 14.57 7.55
N GLU A 43 -4.25 15.38 8.60
CA GLU A 43 -3.88 16.80 8.58
C GLU A 43 -2.37 17.03 8.74
N LYS A 44 -1.69 16.22 9.57
CA LYS A 44 -0.33 16.54 10.07
C LYS A 44 0.76 15.55 9.71
N ALA A 45 0.41 14.32 9.37
CA ALA A 45 1.37 13.27 9.03
C ALA A 45 1.36 12.99 7.52
N THR A 46 2.44 12.38 7.06
CA THR A 46 2.57 11.77 5.74
C THR A 46 2.11 10.32 5.76
N PHE A 47 1.80 9.76 4.59
CA PHE A 47 1.47 8.36 4.45
C PHE A 47 2.59 7.45 5.01
N GLU A 48 3.86 7.78 4.72
CA GLU A 48 5.03 7.03 5.18
C GLU A 48 5.13 7.01 6.71
N GLU A 49 4.86 8.11 7.40
CA GLU A 49 4.83 8.15 8.88
C GLU A 49 3.73 7.25 9.44
N VAL A 50 2.54 7.27 8.83
CA VAL A 50 1.42 6.43 9.26
C VAL A 50 1.71 4.96 8.98
N ALA A 51 2.27 4.62 7.82
CA ALA A 51 2.68 3.28 7.46
C ALA A 51 3.75 2.75 8.43
N TYR A 52 4.76 3.57 8.71
CA TYR A 52 5.79 3.25 9.69
C TYR A 52 5.16 2.99 11.07
N MET A 53 4.29 3.89 11.54
CA MET A 53 3.61 3.72 12.81
C MET A 53 2.82 2.41 12.88
N LEU A 54 2.08 2.06 11.83
CA LEU A 54 1.30 0.83 11.80
C LEU A 54 2.18 -0.42 11.82
N LEU A 55 3.31 -0.44 11.09
CA LEU A 55 4.21 -1.59 11.00
C LEU A 55 5.19 -1.72 12.18
N TYR A 56 5.70 -0.60 12.69
CA TYR A 56 6.77 -0.57 13.69
C TYR A 56 6.31 -0.20 15.10
N GLY A 57 5.12 0.40 15.25
CA GLY A 57 4.48 0.58 16.55
C GLY A 57 4.41 2.01 17.09
N HIS A 58 5.24 2.92 16.56
CA HIS A 58 5.35 4.32 16.98
C HIS A 58 5.54 5.23 15.78
N LEU A 59 5.19 6.51 15.91
CA LEU A 59 5.54 7.51 14.89
C LEU A 59 7.07 7.65 14.81
N PRO A 60 7.64 7.68 13.60
CA PRO A 60 9.08 7.77 13.45
C PRO A 60 9.60 9.13 13.94
N ASN A 61 10.81 9.13 14.50
CA ASN A 61 11.60 10.36 14.57
C ASN A 61 12.22 10.69 13.19
N GLN A 62 12.85 11.85 13.04
CA GLN A 62 13.38 12.29 11.75
C GLN A 62 14.36 11.28 11.12
N SER A 63 15.28 10.70 11.91
CA SER A 63 16.25 9.74 11.39
C SER A 63 15.58 8.41 10.98
N GLU A 64 14.56 7.97 11.72
CA GLU A 64 13.77 6.80 11.33
C GLU A 64 12.99 7.07 10.04
N TYR A 65 12.40 8.26 9.91
CA TYR A 65 11.67 8.68 8.71
C TYR A 65 12.58 8.74 7.48
N ASP A 66 13.74 9.38 7.57
CA ASP A 66 14.66 9.51 6.45
C ASP A 66 15.11 8.13 5.93
N ASN A 67 15.50 7.25 6.86
CA ASN A 67 15.87 5.87 6.54
C ASN A 67 14.70 5.08 5.93
N TYR A 68 13.48 5.29 6.43
CA TYR A 68 12.30 4.60 5.93
C TYR A 68 11.91 5.07 4.53
N SER A 69 11.93 6.38 4.29
CA SER A 69 11.67 6.99 2.99
C SER A 69 12.63 6.45 1.94
N ASP A 70 13.94 6.41 2.24
CA ASP A 70 14.94 5.89 1.31
C ASP A 70 14.80 4.38 1.07
N LYS A 71 14.45 3.62 2.12
CA LYS A 71 14.12 2.20 1.99
C LYS A 71 12.95 1.99 1.03
N LEU A 72 11.85 2.72 1.21
CA LEU A 72 10.67 2.60 0.35
C LEU A 72 10.99 2.99 -1.10
N LYS A 73 11.75 4.08 -1.32
CA LYS A 73 12.22 4.47 -2.67
C LYS A 73 12.96 3.33 -3.37
N SER A 74 13.84 2.64 -2.65
CA SER A 74 14.63 1.52 -3.21
C SER A 74 13.78 0.33 -3.68
N TYR A 75 12.54 0.19 -3.19
CA TYR A 75 11.63 -0.88 -3.56
C TYR A 75 10.62 -0.51 -4.67
N ARG A 76 10.63 0.72 -5.17
CA ARG A 76 9.70 1.17 -6.23
C ARG A 76 9.99 0.52 -7.58
N LYS A 77 11.24 0.13 -7.84
CA LYS A 77 11.66 -0.52 -9.08
C LYS A 77 11.07 -1.91 -9.18
N LEU A 78 10.28 -2.17 -10.23
CA LEU A 78 9.79 -3.51 -10.51
C LEU A 78 10.87 -4.39 -11.15
N PRO A 79 11.01 -5.66 -10.73
CA PRO A 79 11.79 -6.65 -11.48
C PRO A 79 11.32 -6.77 -12.93
N ASP A 80 12.24 -7.02 -13.86
CA ASP A 80 11.92 -7.12 -15.28
C ASP A 80 10.96 -8.29 -15.58
N GLU A 81 11.12 -9.41 -14.86
CA GLU A 81 10.22 -10.56 -14.96
C GLU A 81 8.78 -10.21 -14.51
N LEU A 82 8.64 -9.30 -13.54
CA LEU A 82 7.33 -8.82 -13.12
C LEU A 82 6.73 -7.88 -14.17
N LYS A 83 7.52 -6.96 -14.72
CA LYS A 83 7.09 -6.08 -15.83
C LYS A 83 6.57 -6.92 -17.00
N GLU A 84 7.31 -7.97 -17.38
CA GLU A 84 6.92 -8.92 -18.41
C GLU A 84 5.59 -9.64 -18.15
N VAL A 85 5.32 -10.03 -16.90
CA VAL A 85 4.02 -10.62 -16.52
C VAL A 85 2.92 -9.58 -16.66
N LEU A 86 3.13 -8.35 -16.20
CA LEU A 86 2.15 -7.27 -16.29
C LEU A 86 1.79 -6.93 -17.74
N GLN A 87 2.77 -6.93 -18.65
CA GLN A 87 2.54 -6.69 -20.08
C GLN A 87 1.62 -7.74 -20.74
N ARG A 88 1.58 -8.95 -20.19
CA ARG A 88 0.74 -10.05 -20.70
C ARG A 88 -0.69 -10.02 -20.15
N ILE A 89 -0.99 -9.16 -19.17
CA ILE A 89 -2.33 -9.01 -18.62
C ILE A 89 -3.18 -8.15 -19.56
N PRO A 90 -4.33 -8.64 -20.08
CA PRO A 90 -5.15 -7.89 -21.01
C PRO A 90 -5.62 -6.53 -20.45
N LYS A 91 -5.73 -5.52 -21.31
CA LYS A 91 -6.26 -4.19 -20.99
C LYS A 91 -7.64 -4.24 -20.31
N SER A 92 -8.48 -5.21 -20.68
CA SER A 92 -9.83 -5.39 -20.13
C SER A 92 -9.88 -6.05 -18.74
N THR A 93 -8.73 -6.42 -18.18
CA THR A 93 -8.66 -7.08 -16.87
C THR A 93 -9.06 -6.10 -15.76
N HIS A 94 -9.80 -6.59 -14.77
CA HIS A 94 -10.16 -5.77 -13.62
C HIS A 94 -8.86 -5.36 -12.87
N PRO A 95 -8.65 -4.07 -12.54
CA PRO A 95 -7.41 -3.61 -11.88
C PRO A 95 -7.03 -4.37 -10.61
N MET A 96 -8.02 -4.83 -9.82
CA MET A 96 -7.76 -5.65 -8.64
C MET A 96 -7.15 -7.04 -8.97
N ASP A 97 -7.47 -7.62 -10.12
CA ASP A 97 -6.85 -8.88 -10.57
C ASP A 97 -5.39 -8.67 -11.00
N VAL A 98 -5.07 -7.49 -11.54
CA VAL A 98 -3.70 -7.05 -11.85
C VAL A 98 -2.90 -6.94 -10.56
N MET A 99 -3.43 -6.25 -9.55
CA MET A 99 -2.79 -6.09 -8.24
C MET A 99 -2.55 -7.44 -7.55
N ARG A 100 -3.57 -8.32 -7.56
CA ARG A 100 -3.44 -9.69 -7.05
C ARG A 100 -2.31 -10.45 -7.75
N THR A 101 -2.28 -10.40 -9.09
CA THR A 101 -1.30 -11.13 -9.90
C THR A 101 0.10 -10.56 -9.72
N GLY A 102 0.25 -9.25 -9.72
CA GLY A 102 1.52 -8.56 -9.50
C GLY A 102 2.12 -8.86 -8.13
N CYS A 103 1.31 -8.78 -7.07
CA CYS A 103 1.74 -9.14 -5.73
C CYS A 103 2.12 -10.62 -5.62
N SER A 104 1.34 -11.52 -6.24
CA SER A 104 1.65 -12.96 -6.26
C SER A 104 2.97 -13.24 -6.99
N MET A 105 3.21 -12.61 -8.13
CA MET A 105 4.46 -12.78 -8.88
C MET A 105 5.64 -12.18 -8.13
N LEU A 106 5.47 -11.03 -7.49
CA LEU A 106 6.49 -10.44 -6.62
C LEU A 106 6.88 -11.40 -5.49
N GLY A 107 5.92 -12.09 -4.89
CA GLY A 107 6.18 -13.14 -3.87
C GLY A 107 7.02 -14.31 -4.39
N ASN A 108 6.88 -14.69 -5.67
CA ASN A 108 7.72 -15.72 -6.29
C ASN A 108 9.16 -15.22 -6.53
N LEU A 109 9.31 -13.98 -6.99
CA LEU A 109 10.62 -13.39 -7.31
C LEU A 109 11.39 -12.97 -6.06
N LYS A 110 10.66 -12.61 -5.01
CA LYS A 110 11.17 -12.04 -3.77
C LYS A 110 10.45 -12.70 -2.58
N PRO A 111 10.69 -14.00 -2.34
CA PRO A 111 10.05 -14.72 -1.25
C PRO A 111 10.37 -14.09 0.10
N GLU A 112 9.41 -14.15 1.04
CA GLU A 112 9.58 -13.65 2.41
C GLU A 112 10.65 -14.44 3.16
N GLY A 113 10.66 -15.77 3.00
CA GLY A 113 11.55 -16.65 3.75
C GLY A 113 11.07 -16.79 5.20
N ASP A 114 11.94 -16.43 6.15
CA ASP A 114 11.63 -16.46 7.58
C ASP A 114 10.82 -15.22 8.02
N PHE A 115 9.95 -15.37 9.03
CA PHE A 115 9.08 -14.29 9.51
C PHE A 115 9.82 -13.12 10.16
N SER A 116 11.11 -13.24 10.49
CA SER A 116 11.94 -12.08 10.81
C SER A 116 11.98 -11.03 9.68
N ASN A 117 11.70 -11.43 8.43
CA ASN A 117 11.65 -10.54 7.26
C ASN A 117 10.26 -9.94 6.99
N GLN A 118 9.25 -10.18 7.84
CA GLN A 118 7.86 -9.80 7.54
C GLN A 118 7.70 -8.29 7.31
N ASN A 119 8.37 -7.44 8.10
CA ASN A 119 8.29 -5.99 7.94
C ASN A 119 8.98 -5.52 6.66
N GLU A 120 10.13 -6.11 6.32
CA GLU A 120 10.81 -5.83 5.07
C GLU A 120 9.97 -6.24 3.86
N THR A 121 9.30 -7.39 3.95
CA THR A 121 8.38 -7.86 2.91
C THR A 121 7.16 -6.93 2.79
N ALA A 122 6.60 -6.47 3.91
CA ALA A 122 5.50 -5.51 3.93
C ALA A 122 5.90 -4.17 3.29
N ASP A 123 7.07 -3.62 3.64
CA ASP A 123 7.60 -2.39 3.05
C ASP A 123 7.80 -2.51 1.54
N ARG A 124 8.34 -3.64 1.09
CA ARG A 124 8.53 -3.92 -0.34
C ARG A 124 7.21 -4.01 -1.09
N ILE A 125 6.21 -4.69 -0.52
CA ILE A 125 4.87 -4.76 -1.12
C ILE A 125 4.27 -3.35 -1.18
N LEU A 126 4.31 -2.61 -0.07
CA LEU A 126 3.79 -1.24 0.03
C LEU A 126 4.37 -0.36 -1.09
N ALA A 127 5.70 -0.30 -1.20
CA ALA A 127 6.40 0.51 -2.18
C ALA A 127 6.19 0.08 -3.64
N ALA A 128 6.05 -1.22 -3.91
CA ALA A 128 5.90 -1.75 -5.27
C ALA A 128 4.47 -1.63 -5.81
N MET A 129 3.46 -1.54 -4.95
CA MET A 129 2.04 -1.56 -5.35
C MET A 129 1.64 -0.39 -6.28
N PRO A 130 2.05 0.88 -6.03
CA PRO A 130 1.86 1.97 -6.97
C PRO A 130 2.49 1.69 -8.34
N SER A 131 3.71 1.16 -8.34
CA SER A 131 4.44 0.81 -9.56
C SER A 131 3.75 -0.31 -10.34
N ILE A 132 3.25 -1.35 -9.67
CA ILE A 132 2.54 -2.48 -10.31
C ILE A 132 1.32 -1.98 -11.10
N ILE A 133 0.47 -1.17 -10.47
CA ILE A 133 -0.77 -0.75 -11.13
C ILE A 133 -0.52 0.27 -12.25
N THR A 134 0.36 1.24 -12.01
CA THR A 134 0.65 2.29 -13.00
C THR A 134 1.42 1.73 -14.19
N TYR A 135 2.37 0.82 -13.98
CA TYR A 135 3.08 0.15 -15.06
C TYR A 135 2.13 -0.61 -16.00
N TRP A 136 1.27 -1.46 -15.44
CA TRP A 136 0.28 -2.18 -16.24
C TRP A 136 -0.67 -1.23 -16.97
N TYR A 137 -1.17 -0.19 -16.29
CA TYR A 137 -2.12 0.74 -16.88
C TYR A 137 -1.51 1.48 -18.07
N ARG A 138 -0.34 2.11 -17.89
CA ARG A 138 0.39 2.84 -18.94
C ARG A 138 0.72 1.94 -20.12
N TYR A 139 1.19 0.74 -19.87
CA TYR A 139 1.51 -0.20 -20.94
C TYR A 139 0.26 -0.64 -21.72
N SER A 140 -0.77 -1.09 -21.02
CA SER A 140 -1.97 -1.68 -21.65
C SER A 140 -2.93 -0.65 -22.25
N HIS A 141 -2.97 0.57 -21.73
CA HIS A 141 -3.89 1.61 -22.17
C HIS A 141 -3.25 2.63 -23.11
N GLU A 142 -1.99 2.98 -22.88
CA GLU A 142 -1.27 4.05 -23.58
C GLU A 142 -0.15 3.52 -24.48
N GLY A 143 0.19 2.22 -24.38
CA GLY A 143 1.27 1.61 -25.16
C GLY A 143 2.66 2.03 -24.69
N GLU A 144 2.77 2.53 -23.46
CA GLU A 144 3.99 3.12 -22.93
C GLU A 144 4.69 2.20 -21.92
N ASN A 145 5.99 2.01 -22.12
CA ASN A 145 6.84 1.30 -21.17
C ASN A 145 7.55 2.33 -20.26
N ILE A 146 6.99 2.55 -19.07
CA ILE A 146 7.47 3.57 -18.13
C ILE A 146 8.54 3.01 -17.19
N GLU A 147 9.45 3.88 -16.72
CA GLU A 147 10.30 3.57 -15.57
C GLU A 147 9.52 3.82 -14.28
N THR A 148 9.66 2.90 -13.32
CA THR A 148 8.95 2.90 -12.04
C THR A 148 9.84 3.38 -10.89
N GLU A 149 11.15 3.36 -11.09
CA GLU A 149 12.14 3.90 -10.17
C GLU A 149 12.14 5.43 -10.25
N THR A 150 11.58 6.08 -9.23
CA THR A 150 11.53 7.55 -9.12
C THR A 150 12.04 8.01 -7.76
N ASP A 151 12.60 9.21 -7.73
CA ASP A 151 13.12 9.89 -6.53
C ASP A 151 12.07 10.77 -5.83
N HIS A 152 10.80 10.73 -6.28
CA HIS A 152 9.73 11.54 -5.70
C HIS A 152 9.65 11.35 -4.17
N PRO A 153 9.55 12.43 -3.37
CA PRO A 153 9.67 12.35 -1.92
C PRO A 153 8.60 11.48 -1.26
N THR A 154 7.35 11.56 -1.73
CA THR A 154 6.21 10.81 -1.18
C THR A 154 5.70 9.72 -2.12
N MET A 155 5.09 8.69 -1.56
CA MET A 155 4.39 7.63 -2.30
C MET A 155 3.17 8.16 -3.06
N GLY A 156 2.41 9.10 -2.48
CA GLY A 156 1.27 9.73 -3.15
C GLY A 156 1.69 10.43 -4.44
N GLY A 157 2.68 11.32 -4.37
CA GLY A 157 3.13 12.00 -5.59
C GLY A 157 3.87 11.07 -6.56
N GLN A 158 4.56 10.03 -6.09
CA GLN A 158 5.10 8.97 -6.96
C GLN A 158 4.00 8.27 -7.74
N PHE A 159 2.88 7.90 -7.11
CA PHE A 159 1.75 7.30 -7.80
C PHE A 159 1.20 8.24 -8.89
N LEU A 160 0.97 9.52 -8.57
CA LEU A 160 0.43 10.49 -9.52
C LEU A 160 1.39 10.76 -10.67
N SER A 161 2.70 10.82 -10.40
CA SER A 161 3.70 11.06 -11.43
C SER A 161 3.76 9.91 -12.43
N LEU A 162 3.73 8.66 -11.96
CA LEU A 162 3.67 7.48 -12.82
C LEU A 162 2.34 7.36 -13.58
N LEU A 163 1.22 7.66 -12.92
CA LEU A 163 -0.11 7.59 -13.55
C LEU A 163 -0.24 8.60 -14.69
N THR A 164 0.17 9.85 -14.45
CA THR A 164 -0.04 10.96 -15.40
C THR A 164 1.13 11.18 -16.34
N GLY A 165 2.32 10.67 -16.02
CA GLY A 165 3.57 10.92 -16.76
C GLY A 165 4.11 12.34 -16.59
N LYS A 166 3.66 13.06 -15.56
CA LYS A 166 4.04 14.46 -15.27
C LYS A 166 4.26 14.63 -13.77
N GLU A 167 5.12 15.56 -13.40
CA GLU A 167 5.32 15.91 -11.99
C GLU A 167 4.02 16.50 -11.40
N PRO A 168 3.46 15.93 -10.32
CA PRO A 168 2.26 16.47 -9.68
C PRO A 168 2.57 17.80 -8.98
N SER A 169 1.55 18.65 -8.84
CA SER A 169 1.67 19.78 -7.92
C SER A 169 1.74 19.30 -6.47
N GLU A 170 2.34 20.10 -5.60
CA GLU A 170 2.40 19.82 -4.15
C GLU A 170 0.99 19.58 -3.57
N GLU A 171 0.00 20.35 -4.04
CA GLU A 171 -1.39 20.20 -3.64
C GLU A 171 -1.96 18.83 -4.02
N HIS A 172 -1.77 18.36 -5.26
CA HIS A 172 -2.27 17.04 -5.67
C HIS A 172 -1.54 15.90 -4.95
N ALA A 173 -0.22 16.04 -4.76
CA ALA A 173 0.55 15.07 -3.98
C ALA A 173 0.04 14.99 -2.54
N ARG A 174 -0.24 16.15 -1.91
CA ARG A 174 -0.79 16.22 -0.54
C ARG A 174 -2.23 15.72 -0.44
N PHE A 175 -3.05 15.87 -1.48
CA PHE A 175 -4.41 15.32 -1.48
C PHE A 175 -4.47 13.80 -1.52
N LEU A 176 -3.45 13.16 -2.12
CA LEU A 176 -3.40 11.71 -2.23
C LEU A 176 -2.70 11.04 -1.04
N ASP A 177 -1.75 11.75 -0.44
CA ASP A 177 -1.05 11.38 0.81
C ASP A 177 -2.02 11.29 2.00
#